data_AF-A0A6V8K8I2-F1
#
_entry.id   AF-A0A6V8K8I2-F1
#
_cell.length_a   1.000
_cell.length_b   1.000
_cell.length_c   1.000
_cell.angle_alpha   90.00
_cell.angle_beta   90.00
_cell.angle_gamma   90.00
#
_symmetry.space_group_name_H-M   'P 1'
#
loop_
_entity.id
_entity.type
_entity.pdbx_description
1 polymer ?
#
loop_
_entity_poly.entity_id
_entity_poly.type
_entity_poly.pdbx_seq_one_letter_code
_entity_poly.pdbx_strand_id
1 'polypeptide(L)'
;MITFPRVVRAEWTKLVSLRSTWVTLGTSAVLAVGIAGAIGYGVRHAVEGGDPPPALPEVVGAAFLPIDFFVLVFGVFGVLQMTGEYGSGLIRATLTAVPRRWPVTAAKAVVQVAVTLPVMAVTALGSFLACQAFLGEHGASLGDAGVPRAIVGATLAPVLVGLLGLGVGTAVRHTAGAITTLVAALFVIPVLLGPVLPGEMEKDVMKYVPTVAGQAMYSIDGGGQPFETLAPGASAAVMVGWSALLLAGGVALLLRRDA
;
A
#
# COMPACT_ATOMS: atom_id res chain seq x y z
N MET A 1 -32.03 -10.01 12.19
CA MET A 1 -31.10 -9.86 11.05
C MET A 1 -29.87 -9.08 11.51
N ILE A 2 -28.66 -9.53 11.16
CA ILE A 2 -27.43 -8.76 11.44
C ILE A 2 -27.34 -7.63 10.41
N THR A 3 -27.23 -6.39 10.88
CA THR A 3 -27.11 -5.20 10.03
C THR A 3 -25.64 -4.91 9.70
N PHE A 4 -25.36 -4.28 8.55
CA PHE A 4 -23.99 -3.95 8.14
C PHE A 4 -23.17 -3.18 9.20
N PRO A 5 -23.73 -2.16 9.90
CA PRO A 5 -23.00 -1.47 10.97
C PRO A 5 -22.56 -2.40 12.12
N ARG A 6 -23.35 -3.44 12.43
CA ARG A 6 -22.97 -4.42 13.47
C ARG A 6 -21.81 -5.30 13.01
N VAL A 7 -21.75 -5.63 11.71
CA VAL A 7 -20.61 -6.37 11.12
C VAL A 7 -19.35 -5.51 11.17
N VAL A 8 -19.43 -4.23 10.77
CA VAL A 8 -18.32 -3.28 10.86
C VAL A 8 -17.81 -3.15 12.29
N ARG A 9 -18.71 -3.01 13.27
CA ARG A 9 -18.32 -2.93 14.68
C ARG A 9 -17.62 -4.19 15.17
N ALA A 10 -18.09 -5.37 14.76
CA ALA A 10 -17.44 -6.64 15.12
C ALA A 10 -16.03 -6.74 14.53
N GLU A 11 -15.86 -6.41 13.24
CA GLU A 11 -14.57 -6.41 12.56
C GLU A 11 -13.61 -5.35 13.15
N TRP A 12 -14.13 -4.19 13.54
CA TRP A 12 -13.37 -3.15 14.23
C TRP A 12 -12.83 -3.65 15.56
N THR A 13 -13.68 -4.25 16.40
CA THR A 13 -13.23 -4.81 17.69
C THR A 13 -12.20 -5.90 17.49
N LYS A 14 -12.37 -6.82 16.52
CA LYS A 14 -11.37 -7.84 16.20
C LYS A 14 -10.02 -7.17 15.90
N LEU A 15 -9.97 -6.30 14.89
CA LEU A 15 -8.72 -5.76 14.38
C LEU A 15 -7.99 -4.87 15.38
N VAL A 16 -8.72 -4.01 16.10
CA VAL A 16 -8.16 -3.10 17.11
C VAL A 16 -7.75 -3.81 18.40
N SER A 17 -8.39 -4.92 18.77
CA SER A 17 -8.03 -5.67 19.98
C SER A 17 -6.74 -6.49 19.84
N LEU A 18 -6.30 -6.77 18.61
CA LEU A 18 -5.06 -7.51 18.35
C LEU A 18 -3.84 -6.61 18.59
N ARG A 19 -3.06 -6.90 19.64
CA ARG A 19 -1.78 -6.23 19.91
C ARG A 19 -0.80 -6.36 18.75
N SER A 20 -0.80 -7.50 18.06
CA SER A 20 0.07 -7.73 16.90
C SER A 20 -0.17 -6.72 15.77
N THR A 21 -1.41 -6.27 15.56
CA THR A 21 -1.74 -5.22 14.59
C THR A 21 -0.93 -3.96 14.86
N TRP A 22 -0.98 -3.47 16.10
CA TRP A 22 -0.31 -2.24 16.51
C TRP A 22 1.20 -2.38 16.56
N VAL A 23 1.71 -3.55 16.96
CA VAL A 23 3.15 -3.83 16.92
C VAL A 23 3.63 -3.82 15.47
N THR A 24 3.01 -4.56 14.56
CA THR A 24 3.44 -4.62 13.16
C THR A 24 3.34 -3.28 12.45
N LEU A 25 2.22 -2.57 12.59
CA LEU A 25 2.04 -1.26 11.96
C LEU A 25 2.95 -0.20 12.58
N GLY A 26 3.10 -0.21 13.91
CA GLY A 26 3.95 0.72 14.64
C GLY A 26 5.44 0.52 14.36
N THR A 27 5.94 -0.73 14.37
CA THR A 27 7.34 -1.00 14.03
C THR A 27 7.65 -0.66 12.58
N SER A 28 6.74 -0.97 11.65
CA SER A 28 6.88 -0.60 10.24
C SER A 28 6.92 0.92 10.07
N ALA A 29 6.05 1.66 10.76
CA ALA A 29 6.06 3.11 10.75
C ALA A 29 7.38 3.69 11.29
N VAL A 30 7.84 3.21 12.44
CA VAL A 30 9.10 3.68 13.05
C VAL A 30 10.29 3.38 12.14
N LEU A 31 10.36 2.18 11.56
CA LEU A 31 11.43 1.82 10.63
C LEU A 31 11.36 2.65 9.34
N ALA A 32 10.19 2.85 8.76
CA ALA A 32 10.03 3.67 7.56
C ALA A 32 10.48 5.13 7.79
N VAL A 33 10.13 5.71 8.94
CA VAL A 33 10.54 7.07 9.31
C VAL A 33 12.04 7.14 9.58
N GLY A 34 12.58 6.17 10.33
CA GLY A 34 14.01 6.10 10.64
C GLY A 34 14.87 5.91 9.40
N ILE A 35 14.46 5.04 8.49
CA ILE A 35 15.15 4.81 7.21
C ILE A 35 15.05 6.06 6.33
N ALA A 36 13.90 6.74 6.26
CA ALA A 36 13.77 7.99 5.51
C ALA A 36 14.73 9.08 6.03
N GLY A 37 14.87 9.20 7.36
CA GLY A 37 15.85 10.08 7.97
C GLY A 37 17.30 9.69 7.66
N ALA A 38 17.63 8.39 7.71
CA ALA A 38 18.95 7.88 7.36
C ALA A 38 19.30 8.11 5.88
N ILE A 39 18.34 7.94 4.97
CA ILE A 39 18.49 8.29 3.56
C ILE A 39 18.76 9.78 3.44
N GLY A 40 18.01 10.61 4.16
CA GLY A 40 18.20 12.05 4.10
C GLY A 40 19.60 12.49 4.56
N TYR A 41 20.09 11.88 5.64
CA TYR A 41 21.47 12.06 6.10
C TYR A 41 22.49 11.62 5.04
N GLY A 42 22.27 10.47 4.39
CA GLY A 42 23.14 9.97 3.33
C GLY A 42 23.20 10.88 2.11
N VAL A 43 22.05 11.42 1.68
CA VAL A 43 21.97 12.39 0.57
C VAL A 43 22.73 13.67 0.91
N ARG A 44 22.54 14.21 2.12
CA ARG A 44 23.29 15.39 2.57
C ARG A 44 24.80 15.14 2.54
N HIS A 45 25.24 14.00 3.08
CA HIS A 45 26.66 13.64 3.10
C HIS A 45 27.25 13.49 1.70
N ALA A 46 26.47 13.01 0.72
CA ALA A 46 26.90 12.96 -0.67
C ALA A 46 27.11 14.36 -1.26
N VAL A 47 26.18 15.28 -1.01
CA VAL A 47 26.29 16.68 -1.46
C VAL A 47 27.48 17.40 -0.81
N GLU A 48 27.67 17.24 0.50
CA GLU A 48 28.86 17.76 1.20
C GLU A 48 30.17 17.14 0.67
N GLY A 49 30.10 15.92 0.14
CA GLY A 49 31.21 15.21 -0.53
C GLY A 49 31.49 15.65 -1.96
N GLY A 50 30.68 16.56 -2.53
CA GLY A 50 30.87 17.14 -3.86
C GLY A 50 29.85 16.74 -4.92
N ASP A 51 28.86 15.90 -4.58
CA ASP A 51 27.75 15.61 -5.49
C ASP A 51 26.85 16.85 -5.67
N PRO A 52 26.23 17.03 -6.86
CA PRO A 52 25.30 18.13 -7.07
C PRO A 52 24.08 18.01 -6.14
N PRO A 53 23.52 19.14 -5.68
CA PRO A 53 22.33 19.11 -4.84
C PRO A 53 21.15 18.51 -5.60
N PRO A 54 20.35 17.64 -4.96
CA PRO A 54 19.24 16.95 -5.59
C PRO A 54 18.13 17.93 -5.99
N ALA A 55 17.44 17.62 -7.08
CA ALA A 55 16.25 18.37 -7.48
C ALA A 55 15.03 18.00 -6.60
N LEU A 56 13.99 18.85 -6.60
CA LEU A 56 12.78 18.64 -5.80
C LEU A 56 12.16 17.22 -5.95
N PRO A 57 12.03 16.64 -7.17
CA PRO A 57 11.49 15.28 -7.31
C PRO A 57 12.36 14.21 -6.63
N GLU A 58 13.68 14.36 -6.65
CA GLU A 58 14.63 13.43 -6.05
C GLU A 58 14.60 13.50 -4.53
N VAL A 59 14.55 14.72 -3.98
CA VAL A 59 14.40 14.99 -2.54
C VAL A 59 13.13 14.34 -1.99
N VAL A 60 12.03 14.44 -2.72
CA VAL A 60 10.73 13.90 -2.32
C VAL A 60 10.67 12.39 -2.53
N GLY A 61 11.26 11.89 -3.62
CA GLY A 61 11.41 10.45 -3.87
C GLY A 61 12.23 9.76 -2.79
N ALA A 62 13.35 10.36 -2.36
CA ALA A 62 14.20 9.84 -1.29
C ALA A 62 13.45 9.67 0.03
N ALA A 63 12.54 10.60 0.36
CA ALA A 63 11.73 10.53 1.57
C ALA A 63 10.72 9.38 1.57
N PHE A 64 10.23 8.98 0.39
CA PHE A 64 9.21 7.93 0.26
C PHE A 64 9.76 6.58 -0.20
N LEU A 65 11.04 6.48 -0.53
CA LEU A 65 11.69 5.23 -0.90
C LEU A 65 11.46 4.09 0.12
N PRO A 66 11.44 4.30 1.46
CA PRO A 66 11.10 3.24 2.40
C PRO A 66 9.67 2.70 2.20
N ILE A 67 8.73 3.56 1.80
CA ILE A 67 7.31 3.19 1.60
C ILE A 67 7.19 2.13 0.50
N ASP A 68 8.03 2.16 -0.53
CA ASP A 68 8.06 1.17 -1.62
C ASP A 68 8.25 -0.26 -1.08
N PHE A 69 8.99 -0.41 0.02
CA PHE A 69 9.20 -1.71 0.67
C PHE A 69 8.13 -2.01 1.72
N PHE A 70 7.77 -1.03 2.55
CA PHE A 70 6.77 -1.22 3.61
C PHE A 70 5.34 -1.40 3.07
N VAL A 71 5.09 -1.07 1.80
CA VAL A 71 3.84 -1.36 1.09
C VAL A 71 3.44 -2.84 1.20
N LEU A 72 4.43 -3.74 1.22
CA LEU A 72 4.19 -5.18 1.34
C LEU A 72 3.61 -5.54 2.72
N VAL A 73 3.97 -4.83 3.78
CA VAL A 73 3.39 -5.04 5.12
C VAL A 73 1.89 -4.79 5.09
N PHE A 74 1.45 -3.70 4.44
CA PHE A 74 0.03 -3.40 4.30
C PHE A 74 -0.68 -4.42 3.41
N GLY A 75 -0.05 -4.84 2.31
CA GLY A 75 -0.56 -5.91 1.46
C GLY A 75 -0.76 -7.23 2.21
N VAL A 76 0.26 -7.69 2.94
CA VAL A 76 0.20 -8.90 3.77
C VAL A 76 -0.83 -8.76 4.89
N PHE A 77 -0.93 -7.58 5.51
CA PHE A 77 -1.95 -7.29 6.50
C PHE A 77 -3.36 -7.52 5.96
N GLY A 78 -3.65 -7.04 4.74
CA GLY A 78 -4.93 -7.29 4.08
C GLY A 78 -5.17 -8.76 3.77
N VAL A 79 -4.14 -9.49 3.30
CA VAL A 79 -4.23 -10.95 3.11
C VAL A 79 -4.61 -11.65 4.42
N LEU A 80 -3.89 -11.36 5.51
CA LEU A 80 -4.10 -11.99 6.82
C LEU A 80 -5.46 -11.67 7.43
N GLN A 81 -6.02 -10.49 7.17
CA GLN A 81 -7.36 -10.12 7.65
C GLN A 81 -8.45 -11.08 7.16
N MET A 82 -8.22 -11.71 6.00
CA MET A 82 -9.09 -12.75 5.46
C MET A 82 -8.58 -14.16 5.76
N THR A 83 -7.32 -14.47 5.47
CA THR A 83 -6.78 -15.83 5.60
C THR A 83 -6.61 -16.28 7.06
N GLY A 84 -6.48 -15.36 8.01
CA GLY A 84 -6.44 -15.67 9.44
C GLY A 84 -7.73 -16.33 9.95
N GLU A 85 -8.90 -15.97 9.40
CA GLU A 85 -10.17 -16.62 9.73
C GLU A 85 -10.29 -18.03 9.14
N TYR A 86 -9.64 -18.28 7.98
CA TYR A 86 -9.55 -19.62 7.40
C TYR A 86 -8.64 -20.53 8.24
N GLY A 87 -7.47 -20.04 8.65
CA GLY A 87 -6.52 -20.82 9.46
C GLY A 87 -7.05 -21.19 10.86
N SER A 88 -7.85 -20.31 11.47
CA SER A 88 -8.46 -20.54 12.79
C SER A 88 -9.82 -21.25 12.73
N GLY A 89 -10.40 -21.45 11.53
CA GLY A 89 -11.75 -22.00 11.36
C GLY A 89 -12.89 -21.04 11.72
N LEU A 90 -12.59 -19.83 12.21
CA LEU A 90 -13.55 -18.78 12.55
C LEU A 90 -14.43 -18.35 11.36
N ILE A 91 -13.94 -18.52 10.13
CA ILE A 91 -14.67 -18.17 8.92
C ILE A 91 -16.06 -18.84 8.86
N ARG A 92 -16.19 -20.07 9.38
CA ARG A 92 -17.48 -20.79 9.43
C ARG A 92 -18.47 -20.08 10.37
N ALA A 93 -18.02 -19.67 11.55
CA ALA A 93 -18.84 -18.92 12.50
C ALA A 93 -19.22 -17.53 11.96
N THR A 94 -18.30 -16.84 11.27
CA THR A 94 -18.59 -15.54 10.64
C THR A 94 -19.67 -15.68 9.56
N LEU A 95 -19.55 -16.70 8.70
CA LEU A 95 -20.48 -16.92 7.58
C LEU A 95 -21.84 -17.51 8.01
N THR A 96 -21.92 -18.25 9.12
CA THR A 96 -23.22 -18.67 9.69
C THR A 96 -23.96 -17.51 10.33
N ALA A 97 -23.24 -16.58 10.97
CA ALA A 97 -23.83 -15.39 11.55
C ALA A 97 -24.33 -14.38 10.48
N VAL A 98 -23.58 -14.21 9.39
CA VAL A 98 -23.91 -13.29 8.30
C VAL A 98 -24.16 -14.09 7.01
N PRO A 99 -25.41 -14.50 6.73
CA PRO A 99 -25.71 -15.41 5.60
C PRO A 99 -25.45 -14.79 4.22
N ARG A 100 -25.49 -13.45 4.10
CA ARG A 100 -24.98 -12.75 2.92
C ARG A 100 -23.46 -12.63 3.09
N ARG A 101 -22.66 -13.16 2.16
CA ARG A 101 -21.19 -13.24 2.31
C ARG A 101 -20.45 -11.92 1.98
N TRP A 102 -21.00 -11.09 1.09
CA TRP A 102 -20.39 -9.81 0.67
C TRP A 102 -20.24 -8.73 1.78
N PRO A 103 -21.17 -8.55 2.74
CA PRO A 103 -21.08 -7.53 3.78
C PRO A 103 -19.87 -7.74 4.70
N VAL A 104 -19.38 -8.97 4.86
CA VAL A 104 -18.19 -9.28 5.67
C VAL A 104 -16.94 -8.73 5.00
N THR A 105 -16.75 -9.02 3.70
CA THR A 105 -15.61 -8.48 2.95
C THR A 105 -15.65 -6.96 2.87
N ALA A 106 -16.83 -6.37 2.65
CA ALA A 106 -17.00 -4.91 2.66
C ALA A 106 -16.70 -4.31 4.03
N ALA A 107 -17.15 -4.93 5.13
CA ALA A 107 -16.84 -4.47 6.48
C ALA A 107 -15.34 -4.55 6.77
N LYS A 108 -14.66 -5.63 6.38
CA LYS A 108 -13.21 -5.78 6.50
C LYS A 108 -12.45 -4.69 5.74
N ALA A 109 -12.86 -4.40 4.50
CA ALA A 109 -12.27 -3.33 3.70
C ALA A 109 -12.42 -1.95 4.37
N VAL A 110 -13.63 -1.62 4.88
CA VAL A 110 -13.88 -0.36 5.59
C VAL A 110 -13.03 -0.26 6.85
N VAL A 111 -12.99 -1.30 7.68
CA VAL A 111 -12.20 -1.32 8.92
C VAL A 111 -10.71 -1.23 8.62
N GLN A 112 -10.23 -1.93 7.59
CA GLN A 112 -8.84 -1.87 7.17
C GLN A 112 -8.46 -0.43 6.83
N VAL A 113 -9.20 0.22 5.93
CA VAL A 113 -8.96 1.63 5.57
C VAL A 113 -8.98 2.52 6.81
N ALA A 114 -9.99 2.36 7.68
CA ALA A 114 -10.13 3.18 8.87
C ALA A 114 -8.95 3.04 9.86
N VAL A 115 -8.28 1.88 9.91
CA VAL A 115 -7.12 1.67 10.79
C VAL A 115 -5.79 1.99 10.10
N THR A 116 -5.62 1.59 8.84
CA THR A 116 -4.33 1.75 8.14
C THR A 116 -4.11 3.16 7.63
N LEU A 117 -5.17 3.89 7.26
CA LEU A 117 -5.09 5.26 6.77
C LEU A 117 -4.44 6.24 7.77
N PRO A 118 -4.87 6.35 9.04
CA PRO A 118 -4.25 7.28 9.99
C PRO A 118 -2.80 6.89 10.29
N VAL A 119 -2.50 5.59 10.39
CA VAL A 119 -1.11 5.13 10.61
C VAL A 119 -0.24 5.55 9.44
N MET A 120 -0.67 5.27 8.22
CA MET A 120 0.10 5.59 7.02
C MET A 120 0.23 7.10 6.80
N ALA A 121 -0.78 7.89 7.19
CA ALA A 121 -0.70 9.36 7.14
C ALA A 121 0.42 9.88 8.07
N VAL A 122 0.49 9.36 9.29
CA VAL A 122 1.57 9.68 10.23
C VAL A 122 2.91 9.17 9.73
N THR A 123 2.97 7.97 9.14
CA THR A 123 4.20 7.41 8.56
C THR A 123 4.69 8.25 7.39
N ALA A 124 3.84 8.59 6.42
CA ALA A 124 4.21 9.37 5.25
C ALA A 124 4.69 10.77 5.64
N LEU A 125 3.94 11.46 6.50
CA LEU A 125 4.34 12.77 7.00
C LEU A 125 5.64 12.69 7.82
N GLY A 126 5.76 11.69 8.70
CA GLY A 126 6.95 11.46 9.51
C GLY A 126 8.18 11.16 8.66
N SER A 127 8.06 10.31 7.63
CA SER A 127 9.14 9.99 6.71
C SER A 127 9.58 11.20 5.91
N PHE A 128 8.64 12.01 5.43
CA PHE A 128 8.94 13.29 4.79
C PHE A 128 9.72 14.21 5.74
N LEU A 129 9.16 14.53 6.91
CA LEU A 129 9.77 15.44 7.86
C LEU A 129 11.14 14.96 8.35
N ALA A 130 11.28 13.67 8.63
CA ALA A 130 12.56 13.10 9.06
C ALA A 130 13.61 13.22 7.96
N CYS A 131 13.28 12.84 6.72
CA CYS A 131 14.19 12.96 5.59
C CYS A 131 14.63 14.43 5.39
N GLN A 132 13.68 15.36 5.35
CA GLN A 132 13.96 16.78 5.12
C GLN A 132 14.76 17.41 6.26
N ALA A 133 14.50 17.02 7.51
CA ALA A 133 15.25 17.51 8.67
C ALA A 133 16.75 17.15 8.59
N PHE A 134 17.08 15.97 8.07
CA PHE A 134 18.47 15.57 7.87
C PHE A 134 19.10 16.16 6.61
N LEU A 135 18.33 16.44 5.55
CA LEU A 135 18.81 17.16 4.36
C LEU A 135 19.25 18.60 4.66
N GLY A 136 18.60 19.26 5.62
CA GLY A 136 18.91 20.63 5.99
C GLY A 136 18.54 21.62 4.88
N GLU A 137 19.50 22.45 4.46
CA GLU A 137 19.31 23.52 3.47
C GLU A 137 18.92 23.03 2.06
N HIS A 138 19.18 21.75 1.76
CA HIS A 138 18.83 21.10 0.50
C HIS A 138 17.45 20.43 0.54
N GLY A 139 16.73 20.53 1.66
CA GLY A 139 15.44 19.89 1.87
C GLY A 139 14.28 20.64 1.20
N ALA A 140 13.19 19.92 0.98
CA ALA A 140 11.92 20.45 0.50
C ALA A 140 11.03 20.95 1.65
N SER A 141 10.21 21.96 1.38
CA SER A 141 9.17 22.45 2.27
C SER A 141 7.84 21.74 2.03
N LEU A 142 7.00 21.66 3.07
CA LEU A 142 5.61 21.20 2.93
C LEU A 142 4.79 22.06 1.97
N GLY A 143 5.17 23.33 1.76
CA GLY A 143 4.49 24.26 0.86
C GLY A 143 4.89 24.12 -0.61
N ASP A 144 5.91 23.32 -0.91
CA ASP A 144 6.42 23.21 -2.28
C ASP A 144 5.40 22.53 -3.20
N ALA A 145 5.41 22.94 -4.47
CA ALA A 145 4.48 22.44 -5.46
C ALA A 145 4.58 20.92 -5.56
N GLY A 146 3.45 20.23 -5.41
CA GLY A 146 3.38 18.77 -5.49
C GLY A 146 3.67 18.02 -4.19
N VAL A 147 4.33 18.63 -3.19
CA VAL A 147 4.67 17.95 -1.91
C VAL A 147 3.42 17.52 -1.11
N PRO A 148 2.41 18.38 -0.86
CA PRO A 148 1.20 17.95 -0.16
C PRO A 148 0.48 16.80 -0.85
N ARG A 149 0.41 16.87 -2.19
CA ARG A 149 -0.19 15.80 -3.00
C ARG A 149 0.63 14.52 -2.89
N ALA A 150 1.96 14.60 -2.92
CA ALA A 150 2.83 13.46 -2.79
C ALA A 150 2.66 12.76 -1.44
N ILE A 151 2.53 13.51 -0.34
CA ILE A 151 2.23 12.97 1.00
C ILE A 151 0.89 12.23 1.00
N VAL A 152 -0.15 12.80 0.37
CA VAL A 152 -1.45 12.15 0.21
C VAL A 152 -1.33 10.86 -0.61
N GLY A 153 -0.57 10.87 -1.71
CA GLY A 153 -0.30 9.69 -2.52
C GLY A 153 0.41 8.59 -1.73
N ALA A 154 1.45 8.96 -0.97
CA ALA A 154 2.25 8.08 -0.12
C ALA A 154 1.41 7.50 1.03
N THR A 155 0.37 8.23 1.45
CA THR A 155 -0.62 7.75 2.42
C THR A 155 -1.58 6.74 1.81
N LEU A 156 -2.14 7.05 0.64
CA LEU A 156 -3.21 6.26 0.03
C LEU A 156 -2.70 4.99 -0.67
N ALA A 157 -1.53 5.04 -1.32
CA ALA A 157 -1.04 3.92 -2.11
C ALA A 157 -0.87 2.63 -1.27
N PRO A 158 -0.22 2.63 -0.09
CA PRO A 158 -0.12 1.43 0.74
C PRO A 158 -1.46 0.94 1.29
N VAL A 159 -2.40 1.85 1.57
CA VAL A 159 -3.76 1.49 2.01
C VAL A 159 -4.50 0.74 0.91
N LEU A 160 -4.39 1.20 -0.34
CA LEU A 160 -4.97 0.54 -1.52
C LEU A 160 -4.29 -0.81 -1.79
N VAL A 161 -2.97 -0.93 -1.60
CA VAL A 161 -2.27 -2.22 -1.67
C VAL A 161 -2.76 -3.20 -0.59
N GLY A 162 -3.07 -2.71 0.61
CA GLY A 162 -3.76 -3.53 1.61
C GLY A 162 -5.08 -4.07 1.09
N LEU A 163 -5.88 -3.26 0.36
CA LEU A 163 -7.15 -3.72 -0.21
C LEU A 163 -6.94 -4.74 -1.33
N LEU A 164 -5.87 -4.59 -2.13
CA LEU A 164 -5.45 -5.63 -3.10
C LEU A 164 -5.18 -6.95 -2.36
N GLY A 165 -4.38 -6.89 -1.29
CA GLY A 165 -4.07 -8.04 -0.44
C GLY A 165 -5.33 -8.70 0.12
N LEU A 166 -6.28 -7.91 0.62
CA LEU A 166 -7.57 -8.41 1.09
C LEU A 166 -8.35 -9.13 -0.01
N GLY A 167 -8.40 -8.57 -1.23
CA GLY A 167 -9.00 -9.22 -2.40
C GLY A 167 -8.34 -10.55 -2.75
N VAL A 168 -7.00 -10.58 -2.82
CA VAL A 168 -6.22 -11.80 -3.09
C VAL A 168 -6.46 -12.86 -1.99
N GLY A 169 -6.39 -12.48 -0.72
CA GLY A 169 -6.66 -13.37 0.41
C GLY A 169 -8.07 -13.96 0.36
N THR A 170 -9.04 -13.16 -0.08
CA THR A 170 -10.43 -13.58 -0.29
C THR A 170 -10.56 -14.62 -1.41
N ALA A 171 -9.83 -14.45 -2.51
CA ALA A 171 -9.86 -15.37 -3.66
C ALA A 171 -9.13 -16.69 -3.39
N VAL A 172 -7.94 -16.62 -2.75
CA VAL A 172 -7.03 -17.76 -2.58
C VAL A 172 -7.36 -18.62 -1.36
N ARG A 173 -7.85 -18.02 -0.26
CA ARG A 173 -8.24 -18.70 1.00
C ARG A 173 -7.11 -19.49 1.71
N HIS A 174 -5.86 -19.33 1.29
CA HIS A 174 -4.69 -19.94 1.91
C HIS A 174 -3.61 -18.88 2.14
N THR A 175 -3.11 -18.75 3.37
CA THR A 175 -2.17 -17.66 3.74
C THR A 175 -0.91 -17.69 2.88
N ALA A 176 -0.19 -18.82 2.81
CA ALA A 176 1.06 -18.90 2.04
C ALA A 176 0.84 -18.57 0.55
N GLY A 177 -0.08 -19.27 -0.12
CA GLY A 177 -0.40 -19.00 -1.53
C GLY A 177 -0.85 -17.56 -1.81
N ALA A 178 -1.62 -16.95 -0.91
CA ALA A 178 -2.08 -15.57 -1.07
C ALA A 178 -0.92 -14.56 -0.95
N ILE A 179 -0.05 -14.73 0.05
CA ILE A 179 1.15 -13.90 0.21
C ILE A 179 2.08 -14.09 -0.99
N THR A 180 2.36 -15.33 -1.41
CA THR A 180 3.20 -15.62 -2.57
C THR A 180 2.64 -14.98 -3.84
N THR A 181 1.32 -15.07 -4.07
CA THR A 181 0.66 -14.43 -5.21
C THR A 181 0.82 -12.92 -5.18
N LEU A 182 0.62 -12.31 -4.00
CA LEU A 182 0.75 -10.87 -3.83
C LEU A 182 2.19 -10.39 -4.08
N VAL A 183 3.17 -11.08 -3.49
CA VAL A 183 4.60 -10.76 -3.69
C VAL A 183 5.00 -10.94 -5.16
N ALA A 184 4.57 -12.03 -5.79
CA ALA A 184 4.83 -12.26 -7.20
C ALA A 184 4.23 -11.15 -8.07
N ALA A 185 3.00 -10.73 -7.79
CA ALA A 185 2.32 -9.67 -8.54
C ALA A 185 2.94 -8.28 -8.35
N LEU A 186 3.41 -7.94 -7.14
CA LEU A 186 3.90 -6.60 -6.83
C LEU A 186 5.41 -6.42 -7.06
N PHE A 187 6.20 -7.50 -7.00
CA PHE A 187 7.66 -7.39 -7.07
C PHE A 187 8.26 -8.21 -8.20
N VAL A 188 7.83 -9.46 -8.39
CA VAL A 188 8.44 -10.34 -9.40
C VAL A 188 7.97 -9.98 -10.80
N ILE A 189 6.66 -9.86 -11.00
CA ILE A 189 6.06 -9.55 -12.30
C ILE A 189 6.56 -8.22 -12.87
N PRO A 190 6.57 -7.09 -12.13
CA PRO A 190 7.03 -5.82 -12.68
C PRO A 190 8.51 -5.85 -13.10
N VAL A 191 9.37 -6.51 -12.29
CA VAL A 191 10.81 -6.65 -12.58
C VAL A 191 11.05 -7.49 -13.83
N LEU A 192 10.24 -8.53 -14.06
CA LEU A 192 10.35 -9.38 -15.24
C LEU A 192 9.68 -8.80 -16.48
N LEU A 193 8.60 -8.02 -16.32
CA LEU A 193 7.86 -7.45 -17.45
C LEU A 193 8.65 -6.41 -18.22
N GLY A 194 9.41 -5.55 -17.53
CA GLY A 194 10.20 -4.50 -18.19
C GLY A 194 11.13 -5.06 -19.28
N PRO A 195 12.07 -5.97 -18.96
CA PRO A 195 13.01 -6.53 -19.94
C PRO A 195 12.39 -7.41 -21.03
N VAL A 196 11.20 -7.97 -20.79
CA VAL A 196 10.56 -8.95 -21.70
C VAL A 196 9.69 -8.25 -22.75
N LEU A 197 9.19 -7.05 -22.46
CA LEU A 197 8.32 -6.31 -23.36
C LEU A 197 9.12 -5.46 -24.36
N PRO A 198 8.69 -5.37 -25.64
CA PRO A 198 9.21 -4.37 -26.57
C PRO A 198 8.95 -2.95 -26.05
N GLY A 199 9.89 -2.03 -26.26
CA GLY A 199 9.91 -0.73 -25.56
C GLY A 199 8.65 0.16 -25.70
N GLU A 200 7.85 0.03 -26.76
CA GLU A 200 6.55 0.73 -26.85
C GLU A 200 5.47 0.06 -25.99
N MET A 201 5.43 -1.27 -26.00
CA MET A 201 4.48 -2.06 -25.21
C MET A 201 4.79 -1.99 -23.71
N GLU A 202 6.07 -1.88 -23.35
CA GLU A 202 6.52 -1.67 -21.98
C GLU A 202 5.91 -0.39 -21.39
N LYS A 203 6.04 0.74 -22.11
CA LYS A 203 5.47 2.02 -21.69
C LYS A 203 3.96 1.98 -21.54
N ASP A 204 3.28 1.25 -22.42
CA ASP A 204 1.83 1.13 -22.38
C ASP A 204 1.31 0.24 -21.27
N VAL A 205 2.06 -0.80 -20.87
CA VAL A 205 1.63 -1.75 -19.84
C VAL A 205 2.08 -1.33 -18.45
N MET A 206 3.34 -0.92 -18.29
CA MET A 206 3.95 -0.69 -16.98
C MET A 206 3.22 0.39 -16.19
N LYS A 207 2.69 1.42 -16.86
CA LYS A 207 1.91 2.49 -16.23
C LYS A 207 0.62 2.05 -15.53
N TYR A 208 0.11 0.85 -15.86
CA TYR A 208 -1.09 0.25 -15.25
C TYR A 208 -0.78 -0.83 -14.22
N VAL A 209 0.50 -1.20 -14.05
CA VAL A 209 0.92 -2.19 -13.05
C VAL A 209 0.75 -1.61 -11.65
N PRO A 210 0.13 -2.32 -10.68
CA PRO A 210 -0.17 -1.77 -9.37
C PRO A 210 1.01 -1.13 -8.64
N THR A 211 2.21 -1.71 -8.74
CA THR A 211 3.41 -1.17 -8.10
C THR A 211 3.81 0.18 -8.69
N VAL A 212 3.85 0.28 -10.02
CA VAL A 212 4.20 1.50 -10.76
C VAL A 212 3.13 2.57 -10.55
N ALA A 213 1.86 2.20 -10.66
CA ALA A 213 0.74 3.11 -10.41
C ALA A 213 0.74 3.61 -8.96
N GLY A 214 1.01 2.74 -7.99
CA GLY A 214 1.16 3.11 -6.58
C GLY A 214 2.27 4.13 -6.36
N GLN A 215 3.47 3.87 -6.90
CA GLN A 215 4.62 4.78 -6.82
C GLN A 215 4.34 6.14 -7.50
N ALA A 216 3.68 6.11 -8.64
CA ALA A 216 3.32 7.32 -9.38
C ALA A 216 2.42 8.28 -8.57
N MET A 217 1.60 7.77 -7.63
CA MET A 217 0.73 8.60 -6.79
C MET A 217 1.50 9.60 -5.92
N TYR A 218 2.73 9.29 -5.53
CA TYR A 218 3.59 10.15 -4.71
C TYR A 218 4.85 10.65 -5.39
N SER A 219 4.99 10.42 -6.69
CA SER A 219 5.97 11.15 -7.52
C SER A 219 5.53 12.60 -7.71
N ILE A 220 6.46 13.57 -7.88
CA ILE A 220 6.11 14.98 -8.17
C ILE A 220 5.84 15.18 -9.66
N ASP A 221 6.73 14.72 -10.54
CA ASP A 221 6.61 14.87 -12.01
C ASP A 221 7.03 13.58 -12.77
N GLY A 222 6.87 12.40 -12.15
CA GLY A 222 7.45 11.15 -12.65
C GLY A 222 8.99 11.08 -12.56
N GLY A 223 9.65 12.17 -12.17
CA GLY A 223 11.08 12.22 -11.89
C GLY A 223 11.51 11.17 -10.86
N GLY A 224 12.63 10.50 -11.13
CA GLY A 224 13.16 9.42 -10.29
C GLY A 224 12.55 8.03 -10.54
N GLN A 225 11.58 7.90 -11.45
CA GLN A 225 11.04 6.60 -11.86
C GLN A 225 11.68 6.10 -13.17
N PRO A 226 11.99 4.79 -13.28
CA PRO A 226 12.60 4.23 -14.50
C PRO A 226 11.61 4.06 -15.65
N PHE A 227 10.31 4.25 -15.41
CA PHE A 227 9.24 4.06 -16.39
C PHE A 227 8.41 5.32 -16.59
N GLU A 228 7.77 5.43 -17.76
CA GLU A 228 6.75 6.44 -18.00
C GLU A 228 5.55 6.18 -17.08
N THR A 229 5.14 7.21 -16.33
CA THR A 229 4.08 7.09 -15.33
C THR A 229 2.86 7.92 -15.72
N LEU A 230 1.68 7.44 -15.29
CA LEU A 230 0.46 8.22 -15.39
C LEU A 230 0.51 9.39 -14.40
N ALA A 231 -0.27 10.44 -14.70
CA ALA A 231 -0.48 11.52 -13.76
C ALA A 231 -0.98 10.97 -12.41
N PRO A 232 -0.52 11.51 -11.26
CA PRO A 232 -0.79 10.93 -9.94
C PRO A 232 -2.27 10.61 -9.64
N GLY A 233 -3.19 11.46 -10.11
CA GLY A 233 -4.62 11.23 -9.98
C GLY A 233 -5.15 10.07 -10.83
N ALA A 234 -4.63 9.91 -12.05
CA ALA A 234 -4.96 8.78 -12.91
C ALA A 234 -4.41 7.47 -12.33
N SER A 235 -3.19 7.50 -11.77
CA SER A 235 -2.59 6.36 -11.08
C SER A 235 -3.40 5.94 -9.84
N ALA A 236 -3.96 6.91 -9.10
CA ALA A 236 -4.88 6.62 -8.01
C ALA A 236 -6.16 5.92 -8.49
N ALA A 237 -6.72 6.34 -9.64
CA ALA A 237 -7.88 5.69 -10.23
C ALA A 237 -7.58 4.24 -10.66
N VAL A 238 -6.39 4.00 -11.23
CA VAL A 238 -5.92 2.65 -11.58
C VAL A 238 -5.81 1.77 -10.33
N MET A 239 -5.22 2.29 -9.25
CA MET A 239 -5.10 1.56 -7.98
C MET A 239 -6.46 1.22 -7.38
N VAL A 240 -7.39 2.19 -7.35
CA VAL A 240 -8.77 1.95 -6.92
C VAL A 240 -9.45 0.90 -7.80
N GLY A 241 -9.24 0.94 -9.12
CA GLY A 241 -9.75 -0.04 -10.08
C GLY A 241 -9.26 -1.46 -9.77
N TRP A 242 -7.96 -1.63 -9.55
CA TRP A 242 -7.38 -2.92 -9.16
C TRP A 242 -7.91 -3.41 -7.80
N SER A 243 -7.99 -2.54 -6.79
CA SER A 243 -8.54 -2.89 -5.47
C SER A 243 -10.00 -3.34 -5.59
N ALA A 244 -10.81 -2.60 -6.34
CA ALA A 244 -12.21 -2.94 -6.58
C ALA A 244 -12.34 -4.27 -7.34
N LEU A 245 -11.53 -4.48 -8.38
CA LEU A 245 -11.55 -5.70 -9.19
C LEU A 245 -11.19 -6.94 -8.37
N LEU A 246 -10.13 -6.89 -7.56
CA LEU A 246 -9.72 -8.03 -6.74
C LEU A 246 -10.69 -8.29 -5.59
N LEU A 247 -11.25 -7.25 -4.97
CA LEU A 247 -12.30 -7.41 -3.96
C LEU A 247 -13.57 -8.02 -4.56
N ALA A 248 -14.03 -7.50 -5.70
CA ALA A 248 -15.20 -8.02 -6.40
C ALA A 248 -15.00 -9.46 -6.87
N GLY A 249 -13.83 -9.77 -7.46
CA GLY A 249 -13.45 -11.12 -7.87
C GLY A 249 -13.37 -12.09 -6.69
N GLY A 250 -12.77 -11.66 -5.58
CA GLY A 250 -12.73 -12.42 -4.33
C GLY A 250 -14.13 -12.72 -3.78
N VAL A 251 -15.02 -11.71 -3.74
CA VAL A 251 -16.41 -11.87 -3.32
C VAL A 251 -17.18 -12.79 -4.28
N ALA A 252 -16.99 -12.66 -5.58
CA ALA A 252 -17.64 -13.54 -6.57
C ALA A 252 -17.21 -15.00 -6.39
N LEU A 253 -15.92 -15.27 -6.16
CA LEU A 253 -15.42 -16.60 -5.84
C LEU A 253 -15.92 -17.12 -4.48
N LEU A 254 -16.09 -16.23 -3.50
CA LEU A 254 -16.72 -16.52 -2.21
C LEU A 254 -18.16 -17.01 -2.32
N LEU A 255 -18.92 -16.41 -3.24
CA LEU A 255 -20.33 -16.73 -3.47
C LEU A 255 -20.51 -17.99 -4.31
N ARG A 256 -19.60 -18.26 -5.26
CA ARG A 256 -19.69 -19.44 -6.14
C ARG A 256 -19.17 -20.72 -5.50
N ARG A 257 -18.15 -20.62 -4.66
CA ARG A 257 -17.60 -21.77 -3.95
C ARG A 257 -18.37 -21.91 -2.65
N ASP A 258 -19.44 -22.70 -2.72
CA ASP A 258 -20.14 -23.22 -1.53
C ASP A 258 -19.10 -23.78 -0.55
N ALA A 259 -19.35 -23.53 0.72
CA ALA A 259 -18.51 -23.98 1.82
C ALA A 259 -19.25 -25.12 2.54
#